data_AF-A0A968NBK1-F1
#
_entry.id   AF-A0A968NBK1-F1
#
_cell.length_a   1.000
_cell.length_b   1.000
_cell.length_c   1.000
_cell.angle_alpha   90.00
_cell.angle_beta   90.00
_cell.angle_gamma   90.00
#
_symmetry.space_group_name_H-M   'P 1'
#
loop_
_entity.id
_entity.type
_entity.pdbx_description
1 polymer ?
#
loop_
_entity_poly.entity_id
_entity_poly.type
_entity_poly.pdbx_seq_one_letter_code
_entity_poly.pdbx_strand_id
1 'polypeptide(L)'
;MNPFLHSISPEQVITLVEQLTPDEQARVLHTLLARLIGDRSVWLAHLQQHGESHLRHLAAKHGYDWDSLDDTARLAFVDDLLHEALP
;
A
#
# COMPACT_ATOMS: atom_id res chain seq x y z
N MET A 1 -35.85 -8.57 -7.31
CA MET A 1 -35.18 -8.38 -6.00
C MET A 1 -33.77 -8.94 -6.13
N ASN A 2 -32.74 -8.10 -6.01
CA ASN A 2 -31.33 -8.54 -6.08
C ASN A 2 -30.86 -8.98 -4.68
N PRO A 3 -30.45 -10.25 -4.48
CA PRO A 3 -30.19 -10.80 -3.14
C PRO A 3 -28.79 -10.49 -2.56
N PHE A 4 -28.04 -9.52 -3.09
CA PHE A 4 -26.62 -9.31 -2.72
C PHE A 4 -26.31 -7.99 -1.99
N LEU A 5 -27.30 -7.32 -1.39
CA LEU A 5 -27.03 -6.15 -0.53
C LEU A 5 -26.67 -6.58 0.89
N HIS A 6 -25.55 -7.27 1.05
CA HIS A 6 -24.82 -7.30 2.32
C HIS A 6 -23.50 -6.58 2.08
N SER A 7 -23.28 -5.48 2.81
CA SER A 7 -22.01 -4.77 2.77
C SER A 7 -20.91 -5.78 3.13
N ILE A 8 -19.96 -5.98 2.22
CA ILE A 8 -18.80 -6.84 2.50
C ILE A 8 -18.00 -6.19 3.63
N SER A 9 -17.71 -6.94 4.69
CA SER A 9 -16.87 -6.45 5.79
C SER A 9 -15.38 -6.45 5.38
N PRO A 10 -14.51 -5.63 6.00
CA PRO A 10 -13.08 -5.65 5.73
C PRO A 10 -12.47 -7.06 5.86
N GLU A 11 -12.89 -7.84 6.85
CA GLU A 11 -12.41 -9.20 7.09
C GLU A 11 -12.82 -10.16 5.97
N GLN A 12 -14.02 -9.98 5.41
CA GLN A 12 -14.48 -10.74 4.25
C GLN A 12 -13.68 -10.38 2.99
N VAL A 13 -13.32 -9.09 2.80
CA VAL A 13 -12.44 -8.68 1.70
C VAL A 13 -11.07 -9.33 1.84
N ILE A 14 -10.47 -9.31 3.04
CA ILE A 14 -9.17 -9.94 3.30
C ILE A 14 -9.23 -11.43 2.98
N THR A 15 -10.27 -12.14 3.46
CA THR A 15 -10.46 -13.58 3.19
C THR A 15 -10.58 -13.90 1.70
N LEU A 16 -11.14 -12.98 0.90
CA LEU A 16 -11.21 -13.13 -0.55
C LEU A 16 -9.85 -12.88 -1.22
N VAL A 17 -9.08 -11.90 -0.73
CA VAL A 17 -7.74 -11.60 -1.25
C VAL A 17 -6.76 -12.74 -0.94
N GLU A 18 -6.84 -13.35 0.23
CA GLU A 18 -5.99 -14.49 0.63
C GLU A 18 -6.13 -15.72 -0.28
N GLN A 19 -7.26 -15.87 -0.97
CA GLN A 19 -7.51 -16.97 -1.92
C GLN A 19 -6.85 -16.76 -3.28
N LEU A 20 -6.34 -15.56 -3.56
CA LEU A 20 -5.71 -15.22 -4.82
C LEU A 20 -4.26 -15.73 -4.88
N THR A 21 -3.74 -15.89 -6.09
CA THR A 21 -2.31 -16.15 -6.29
C THR A 21 -1.47 -14.94 -5.85
N PRO A 22 -0.17 -15.12 -5.52
CA PRO A 22 0.70 -14.01 -5.12
C PRO A 22 0.70 -12.82 -6.11
N ASP A 23 0.72 -13.10 -7.42
CA ASP A 23 0.67 -12.06 -8.46
C ASP A 23 -0.66 -11.29 -8.46
N GLU A 24 -1.78 -11.98 -8.22
CA GLU A 24 -3.10 -11.37 -8.14
C GLU A 24 -3.27 -10.55 -6.85
N GLN A 25 -2.73 -11.02 -5.72
CA GLN A 25 -2.68 -10.25 -4.47
C GLN A 25 -1.89 -8.96 -4.66
N ALA A 26 -0.74 -9.02 -5.33
CA ALA A 26 0.07 -7.85 -5.65
C ALA A 26 -0.71 -6.83 -6.51
N ARG A 27 -1.48 -7.30 -7.50
CA ARG A 27 -2.35 -6.44 -8.32
C ARG A 27 -3.48 -5.78 -7.52
N VAL A 28 -4.11 -6.51 -6.59
CA VAL A 28 -5.14 -5.96 -5.70
C VAL A 28 -4.53 -4.90 -4.79
N LEU A 29 -3.39 -5.21 -4.15
CA LEU A 29 -2.66 -4.27 -3.31
C LEU A 29 -2.34 -3.00 -4.09
N HIS A 30 -1.73 -3.12 -5.28
CA HIS A 30 -1.41 -1.98 -6.14
C HIS A 30 -2.64 -1.11 -6.44
N THR A 31 -3.77 -1.74 -6.81
CA THR A 31 -5.02 -1.02 -7.11
C THR A 31 -5.55 -0.26 -5.89
N LEU A 32 -5.46 -0.86 -4.70
CA LEU A 32 -5.88 -0.23 -3.45
C LEU A 32 -4.93 0.91 -3.06
N LEU A 33 -3.62 0.72 -3.20
CA LEU A 33 -2.60 1.74 -2.95
C LEU A 33 -2.77 2.94 -3.88
N ALA A 34 -2.89 2.73 -5.19
CA ALA A 34 -3.11 3.82 -6.15
C ALA A 34 -4.37 4.65 -5.82
N ARG A 35 -5.42 4.00 -5.29
CA ARG A 35 -6.65 4.68 -4.86
C ARG A 35 -6.47 5.45 -3.56
N LEU A 36 -5.67 4.92 -2.62
CA LEU A 36 -5.36 5.56 -1.34
C LEU A 36 -4.37 6.72 -1.50
N ILE A 37 -3.44 6.66 -2.46
CA ILE A 37 -2.50 7.75 -2.79
C ILE A 37 -3.24 9.00 -3.29
N GLY A 38 -4.47 8.88 -3.80
CA GLY A 38 -5.35 10.03 -4.07
C GLY A 38 -5.69 10.85 -2.81
N ASP A 39 -5.61 10.24 -1.62
CA ASP A 39 -5.73 10.85 -0.31
C ASP A 39 -4.42 10.66 0.48
N ARG A 40 -3.37 11.31 -0.04
CA ARG A 40 -1.95 11.20 0.39
C ARG A 40 -1.74 11.23 1.90
N SER A 41 -2.55 12.00 2.63
CA SER A 41 -2.50 12.16 4.08
C SER A 41 -2.90 10.91 4.86
N VAL A 42 -3.97 10.24 4.45
CA VAL A 42 -4.51 9.06 5.16
C VAL A 42 -3.60 7.85 4.95
N TRP A 43 -3.03 7.74 3.76
CA TRP A 43 -2.16 6.63 3.40
C TRP A 43 -0.80 6.67 4.12
N LEU A 44 -0.18 7.85 4.24
CA LEU A 44 1.03 8.07 5.04
C LEU A 44 0.83 7.66 6.50
N ALA A 45 -0.29 8.05 7.10
CA ALA A 45 -0.60 7.71 8.48
C ALA A 45 -0.72 6.19 8.69
N HIS A 46 -1.34 5.48 7.75
CA HIS A 46 -1.44 4.01 7.80
C HIS A 46 -0.09 3.31 7.56
N LEU A 47 0.74 3.81 6.66
CA LEU A 47 2.08 3.29 6.43
C LEU A 47 3.03 3.53 7.61
N GLN A 48 2.97 4.71 8.25
CA GLN A 48 3.72 4.98 9.48
C GLN A 48 3.34 4.02 10.60
N GLN A 49 2.06 3.64 10.71
CA GLN A 49 1.62 2.72 11.77
C GLN A 49 1.97 1.25 11.51
N HIS A 50 2.01 0.80 10.25
CA HIS A 50 2.08 -0.65 9.94
C HIS A 50 3.20 -1.07 8.98
N GLY A 51 3.79 -0.16 8.22
CA GLY A 51 4.78 -0.46 7.17
C GLY A 51 6.16 0.17 7.37
N GLU A 52 6.34 0.99 8.41
CA GLU A 52 7.48 1.89 8.53
C GLU A 52 8.84 1.18 8.66
N SER A 53 8.90 0.03 9.35
CA SER A 53 10.15 -0.75 9.47
C SER A 53 10.63 -1.29 8.11
N HIS A 54 9.70 -1.74 7.26
CA HIS A 54 10.02 -2.21 5.92
C HIS A 54 10.44 -1.05 5.01
N LEU A 55 9.77 0.10 5.13
CA LEU A 55 10.12 1.30 4.38
C LEU A 55 11.48 1.88 4.79
N ARG A 56 11.84 1.86 6.08
CA ARG A 56 13.21 2.20 6.54
C ARG A 56 14.25 1.31 5.89
N HIS A 57 14.00 0.00 5.87
CA HIS A 57 14.92 -0.97 5.27
C HIS A 57 15.08 -0.74 3.75
N LEU A 58 13.98 -0.51 3.04
CA LEU A 58 14.00 -0.20 1.60
C LEU A 58 14.68 1.15 1.34
N ALA A 59 14.37 2.20 2.09
CA ALA A 59 15.02 3.50 1.96
C ALA A 59 16.53 3.38 2.10
N ALA A 60 17.01 2.68 3.14
CA ALA A 60 18.43 2.44 3.36
C ALA A 60 19.08 1.67 2.18
N LYS A 61 18.38 0.68 1.62
CA LYS A 61 18.85 -0.06 0.43
C LYS A 61 18.98 0.84 -0.80
N HIS A 62 18.13 1.85 -0.91
CA HIS A 62 18.16 2.86 -2.00
C HIS A 62 19.03 4.08 -1.65
N GLY A 63 19.76 4.06 -0.53
CA GLY A 63 20.68 5.13 -0.13
C GLY A 63 20.02 6.33 0.55
N TYR A 64 18.75 6.21 0.93
CA TYR A 64 17.99 7.23 1.66
C TYR A 64 17.91 6.92 3.16
N ASP A 65 17.90 7.97 3.98
CA ASP A 65 17.55 7.87 5.40
C ASP A 65 16.08 8.26 5.59
N TRP A 66 15.22 7.26 5.78
CA TRP A 66 13.78 7.43 5.95
C TRP A 66 13.37 8.39 7.08
N ASP A 67 14.13 8.40 8.18
CA ASP A 67 13.80 9.25 9.33
C ASP A 67 14.16 10.72 9.07
N SER A 68 15.05 10.98 8.10
CA SER A 68 15.39 12.32 7.61
C SER A 68 14.45 12.85 6.52
N LEU A 69 13.67 11.99 5.88
CA LEU A 69 12.73 12.38 4.83
C LEU A 69 11.49 13.07 5.44
N ASP A 70 11.09 14.18 4.83
CA ASP A 70 9.77 14.76 5.10
C ASP A 70 8.66 13.94 4.44
N ASP A 71 7.40 14.23 4.81
CA ASP A 71 6.25 13.47 4.34
C ASP A 71 6.09 13.51 2.81
N THR A 72 6.52 14.60 2.15
CA THR A 72 6.44 14.72 0.69
C THR A 72 7.48 13.83 0.01
N ALA A 73 8.70 13.80 0.54
CA ALA A 73 9.78 12.95 0.04
C ALA A 73 9.52 11.46 0.33
N ARG A 74 8.91 11.13 1.48
CA ARG A 74 8.46 9.76 1.79
C ARG A 74 7.43 9.27 0.79
N LEU A 75 6.45 10.10 0.45
CA LEU A 75 5.45 9.78 -0.56
C LEU A 75 6.07 9.53 -1.93
N ALA A 76 6.97 10.39 -2.37
CA ALA A 76 7.67 10.23 -3.64
C ALA A 76 8.49 8.93 -3.68
N PHE A 77 9.22 8.63 -2.60
CA PHE A 77 9.98 7.39 -2.49
C PHE A 77 9.11 6.13 -2.57
N VAL A 78 7.95 6.13 -1.92
CA VAL A 78 7.06 4.95 -1.99
C VAL A 78 6.36 4.86 -3.36
N ASP A 79 6.03 5.98 -3.99
CA ASP A 79 5.51 6.01 -5.36
C ASP A 79 6.53 5.43 -6.37
N ASP A 80 7.80 5.82 -6.24
CA ASP A 80 8.90 5.31 -7.05
C ASP A 80 9.11 3.80 -6.83
N LEU A 81 9.08 3.33 -5.58
CA LEU A 81 9.16 1.89 -5.27
C LEU A 81 8.03 1.06 -5.90
N LEU A 82 6.80 1.61 -5.89
CA LEU A 82 5.64 0.95 -6.49
C LEU A 82 5.77 0.92 -8.02
N HIS A 83 6.31 1.97 -8.63
CA HIS A 83 6.61 2.01 -10.06
C HIS A 83 7.77 1.07 -10.45
N GLU A 84 8.83 0.94 -9.64
CA GLU A 84 9.97 0.07 -9.94
C GLU A 84 9.62 -1.42 -9.82
N ALA A 85 8.74 -1.79 -8.87
CA ALA A 85 8.30 -3.16 -8.67
C ALA A 85 7.42 -3.71 -9.82
N LEU A 86 7.00 -2.84 -10.75
CA LEU A 86 6.18 -3.17 -11.92
C LEU A 86 6.94 -2.76 -13.21
N PRO A 87 7.34 -3.70 -14.07
CA PRO A 87 7.87 -3.35 -15.40
C PRO A 87 6.83 -2.74 -16.35
#